data_AF-A0AA42R7L2-F1
#
_entry.id   AF-A0AA42R7L2-F1
#
_cell.length_a   1.000
_cell.length_b   1.000
_cell.length_c   1.000
_cell.angle_alpha   90.00
_cell.angle_beta   90.00
_cell.angle_gamma   90.00
#
_symmetry.space_group_name_H-M   'P 1'
#
loop_
_entity.id
_entity.type
_entity.pdbx_description
1 polymer ?
#
loop_
_entity_poly.entity_id
_entity_poly.type
_entity_poly.pdbx_seq_one_letter_code
_entity_poly.pdbx_strand_id
1 'polypeptide(L)' 'MAYTETQLQALESALAKGERRVTFADKTVEYRSVDELMAAIREVRRGLLQQAAETGLLPGAPRQIRVTTRKGF' A
#
# COMPACT_ATOMS: atom_id res chain seq x y z
N MET A 1 11.12 -2.81 -5.58
CA MET A 1 10.19 -3.04 -6.70
C MET A 1 9.01 -2.09 -6.50
N ALA A 2 8.66 -1.31 -7.50
CA ALA A 2 7.48 -0.46 -7.44
C ALA A 2 6.23 -1.33 -7.57
N TYR A 3 5.35 -1.31 -6.58
CA TYR A 3 4.03 -1.91 -6.73
C TYR A 3 3.24 -1.10 -7.75
N THR A 4 2.43 -1.74 -8.61
CA THR A 4 1.62 -1.04 -9.61
C THR A 4 0.14 -1.18 -9.29
N GLU A 5 -0.66 -0.16 -9.61
CA GLU A 5 -2.12 -0.19 -9.39
C GLU A 5 -2.79 -1.35 -10.15
N THR A 6 -2.25 -1.71 -11.31
CA THR A 6 -2.73 -2.85 -12.10
C THR A 6 -2.56 -4.17 -11.35
N GLN A 7 -1.47 -4.33 -10.59
CA GLN A 7 -1.27 -5.51 -9.75
C GLN A 7 -2.29 -5.55 -8.61
N LEU A 8 -2.59 -4.39 -8.00
CA LEU A 8 -3.62 -4.29 -6.96
C LEU A 8 -5.00 -4.67 -7.50
N GLN A 9 -5.37 -4.16 -8.67
CA GLN A 9 -6.66 -4.47 -9.29
C GLN A 9 -6.78 -5.97 -9.63
N ALA A 10 -5.71 -6.61 -10.08
CA ALA A 10 -5.71 -8.06 -10.35
C ALA A 10 -5.96 -8.87 -9.07
N LEU A 11 -5.32 -8.49 -7.96
CA LEU A 11 -5.51 -9.12 -6.64
C LEU A 11 -6.95 -8.96 -6.14
N GLU A 12 -7.52 -7.76 -6.25
CA GLU A 12 -8.89 -7.46 -5.82
C GLU A 12 -9.93 -8.19 -6.68
N SER A 13 -9.67 -8.31 -7.98
CA SER A 13 -10.52 -9.06 -8.91
C SER A 13 -10.52 -10.56 -8.57
N ALA A 14 -9.37 -11.12 -8.22
CA ALA A 14 -9.26 -12.52 -7.79
C ALA A 14 -9.99 -12.77 -6.46
N LEU A 15 -9.85 -11.84 -5.50
CA LEU A 15 -10.58 -11.89 -4.23
C LEU A 15 -12.10 -11.85 -4.46
N ALA A 16 -12.59 -10.97 -5.33
CA ALA A 16 -14.00 -10.87 -5.67
C ALA A 16 -14.55 -12.14 -6.35
N LYS A 17 -13.73 -12.85 -7.11
CA LYS A 17 -14.06 -14.14 -7.72
C LYS A 17 -13.97 -15.32 -6.75
N GLY A 18 -13.33 -15.15 -5.58
CA GLY A 18 -13.02 -16.24 -4.65
C GLY A 18 -11.88 -17.14 -5.13
N GLU A 19 -11.09 -16.69 -6.10
CA GLU A 19 -9.96 -17.41 -6.66
C GLU A 19 -8.69 -17.09 -5.85
N ARG A 20 -7.88 -18.11 -5.55
CA ARG A 20 -6.59 -17.93 -4.86
C ARG A 20 -5.42 -17.79 -5.82
N ARG A 21 -5.67 -17.92 -7.12
CA ARG A 21 -4.67 -17.83 -8.17
C ARG A 21 -4.75 -16.46 -8.83
N VAL A 22 -3.64 -15.75 -8.85
CA VAL A 22 -3.54 -14.41 -9.43
C VAL A 22 -2.47 -14.44 -10.51
N THR A 23 -2.90 -14.16 -11.73
CA THR A 23 -2.01 -14.06 -12.87
C THR A 23 -1.56 -12.61 -13.02
N PHE A 24 -0.27 -12.37 -12.83
CA PHE A 24 0.40 -11.14 -13.22
C PHE A 24 0.98 -11.30 -14.64
N ALA A 25 1.34 -10.18 -15.28
CA ALA A 25 1.78 -10.13 -16.68
C ALA A 25 2.92 -11.12 -17.00
N ASP A 26 3.83 -11.30 -16.06
CA ASP A 26 5.06 -12.06 -16.18
C ASP A 26 5.07 -13.34 -15.31
N LYS A 27 4.12 -13.47 -14.37
CA LYS A 27 4.12 -14.58 -13.40
C LYS A 27 2.73 -14.90 -12.88
N THR A 28 2.49 -16.16 -12.57
CA THR A 28 1.28 -16.59 -11.86
C THR A 28 1.62 -16.94 -10.43
N VAL A 29 0.91 -16.35 -9.47
CA VAL A 29 1.09 -16.60 -8.04
C VAL A 29 -0.17 -17.28 -7.52
N GLU A 30 0.01 -18.41 -6.85
CA GLU A 30 -1.08 -19.12 -6.18
C GLU A 30 -0.93 -18.92 -4.68
N TYR A 31 -1.91 -18.25 -4.09
CA TYR A 31 -2.03 -18.07 -2.64
C TYR A 31 -2.65 -19.32 -2.03
N ARG A 32 -2.18 -19.72 -0.84
CA ARG A 32 -2.67 -20.94 -0.19
C ARG A 32 -4.02 -20.72 0.48
N SER A 33 -4.30 -19.48 0.87
CA SER A 33 -5.53 -19.05 1.54
C SER A 33 -6.02 -17.70 1.06
N VAL A 34 -7.28 -17.39 1.37
CA VAL A 34 -7.87 -16.05 1.13
C VAL A 34 -7.23 -15.02 2.07
N ASP A 35 -6.86 -15.42 3.29
CA ASP A 35 -6.20 -14.55 4.25
C ASP A 35 -4.82 -14.08 3.74
N GLU A 36 -4.06 -14.97 3.11
CA GLU A 36 -2.80 -14.60 2.44
C GLU A 36 -3.02 -13.61 1.30
N LEU A 37 -4.07 -13.81 0.49
CA LEU A 37 -4.43 -12.88 -0.58
C LEU A 37 -4.80 -11.50 -0.02
N MET A 38 -5.58 -11.46 1.07
CA MET A 38 -5.93 -10.22 1.76
C MET A 38 -4.72 -9.53 2.39
N ALA A 39 -3.78 -10.29 2.95
CA ALA A 39 -2.54 -9.74 3.50
C ALA A 39 -1.68 -9.13 2.38
N ALA A 40 -1.56 -9.81 1.24
CA ALA A 40 -0.85 -9.31 0.07
C ALA A 40 -1.46 -8.00 -0.45
N ILE A 41 -2.79 -7.90 -0.57
CA ILE A 41 -3.49 -6.66 -0.96
C ILE A 41 -3.14 -5.50 -0.01
N ARG A 42 -3.13 -5.74 1.31
CA ARG A 42 -2.78 -4.71 2.29
C ARG A 42 -1.32 -4.26 2.18
N GLU A 43 -0.41 -5.19 1.90
CA GLU A 43 1.00 -4.88 1.70
C GLU A 43 1.22 -4.03 0.45
N VAL A 44 0.61 -4.43 -0.67
CA VAL A 44 0.65 -3.69 -1.95
C VAL A 44 0.07 -2.28 -1.79
N ARG A 45 -1.08 -2.13 -1.13
CA ARG A 45 -1.69 -0.82 -0.84
C ARG A 45 -0.79 0.06 0.01
N ARG A 46 -0.15 -0.50 1.04
CA ARG A 46 0.83 0.24 1.86
C ARG A 46 2.04 0.67 1.05
N GLY A 47 2.57 -0.21 0.21
CA GLY A 47 3.67 0.08 -0.70
C GLY A 47 3.33 1.23 -1.65
N LEU A 48 2.15 1.21 -2.29
CA LEU A 48 1.68 2.30 -3.16
C LEU A 48 1.55 3.63 -2.42
N LEU A 49 0.96 3.63 -1.21
CA LEU A 49 0.86 4.84 -0.38
C LEU A 49 2.23 5.39 0.02
N GLN A 50 3.16 4.50 0.38
CA GLN A 50 4.53 4.89 0.72
C GLN A 50 5.27 5.44 -0.49
N GLN A 51 5.14 4.82 -1.66
CA GLN A 51 5.70 5.32 -2.91
C GLN A 51 5.13 6.70 -3.29
N ALA A 52 3.82 6.92 -3.10
CA ALA A 52 3.17 8.20 -3.33
C ALA A 52 3.66 9.29 -2.35
N ALA A 53 3.95 8.91 -1.10
CA ALA A 53 4.56 9.80 -0.13
C ALA A 53 6.03 10.13 -0.47
N GLU A 54 6.80 9.14 -0.92
CA GLU A 54 8.21 9.31 -1.34
C GLU A 54 8.35 10.14 -2.62
N THR A 55 7.42 10.02 -3.58
CA THR A 55 7.39 10.85 -4.79
C THR A 55 6.93 12.29 -4.53
N GLY A 56 6.54 12.64 -3.30
CA GLY A 56 6.11 13.99 -2.94
C GLY A 56 4.74 14.40 -3.50
N LEU A 57 3.98 13.44 -4.06
CA LEU A 57 2.64 13.68 -4.58
C LEU A 57 1.62 13.88 -3.44
N LEU A 58 1.93 13.37 -2.25
CA LEU A 58 1.19 13.62 -1.01
C LEU A 58 2.01 14.59 -0.15
N PRO A 59 1.45 15.75 0.27
CA PRO A 59 2.13 16.60 1.24
C PRO A 59 2.32 15.78 2.51
N GLY A 60 3.57 15.55 2.90
CA GLY A 60 3.89 14.90 4.16
C GLY A 60 3.13 15.58 5.31
N ALA A 61 2.63 14.79 6.26
CA ALA A 61 1.82 15.31 7.36
C ALA A 61 2.50 16.55 7.99
N PRO A 62 1.78 17.67 8.17
CA PRO A 62 2.38 18.90 8.66
C PRO A 62 3.01 18.65 10.03
N ARG A 63 4.33 18.90 10.12
CA ARG A 63 5.06 18.75 11.38
C ARG A 63 4.66 19.90 12.31
N GLN A 64 3.91 19.60 13.38
CA GLN A 64 3.70 20.57 14.45
C GLN A 64 4.98 20.74 15.27
N ILE A 65 5.53 21.95 15.29
CA ILE A 65 6.59 22.33 16.22
C ILE A 65 5.95 23.08 17.38
N ARG A 66 6.03 22.51 18.59
CA ARG A 66 5.56 23.19 19.81
C ARG A 66 6.71 24.01 20.38
N VAL A 67 6.70 25.31 20.13
CA VAL A 67 7.67 26.25 20.72
C VAL A 67 7.17 26.63 22.11
N THR A 68 7.94 26.29 23.15
CA THR A 68 7.70 26.78 24.53
C THR A 68 8.65 27.93 24.81
N THR A 69 8.19 29.16 24.58
CA THR A 69 8.93 30.35 25.00
C THR A 69 8.55 30.69 26.45
N ARG A 70 9.51 30.66 27.37
CA ARG A 70 9.34 31.27 28.71
C ARG A 70 9.65 32.76 28.59
N LYS A 71 8.66 33.61 28.84
CA LYS A 71 8.85 35.07 28.97
C LYS A 71 8.74 35.46 30.44
N GLY A 72 9.74 36.19 30.94
CA GLY A 72 9.69 36.91 32.21
C GLY A 72 10.40 36.21 33.37
N PHE A 73 11.62 36.65 33.66
CA PHE A 73 12.05 36.88 35.04
C PHE A 73 11.53 38.26 35.46
#